data_AF-A0A8I2H1L2-F1
#
_entry.id   AF-A0A8I2H1L2-F1
#
_cell.length_a   1.000
_cell.length_b   1.000
_cell.length_c   1.000
_cell.angle_alpha   90.00
_cell.angle_beta   90.00
_cell.angle_gamma   90.00
#
_symmetry.space_group_name_H-M   'P 1'
#
loop_
_entity.id
_entity.type
_entity.pdbx_description
1 polymer ?
#
loop_
_entity_poly.entity_id
_entity_poly.type
_entity_poly.pdbx_seq_one_letter_code
_entity_poly.pdbx_strand_id
1 'polypeptide(L)'
;EEQHLVERRDRSKIVAAASADQGVETDKENAAVLPMLAAVTEFKTPVDEEARSRLLSAPLYRQQRAALAAVASTIWRDPAGAVSKIEELLQKGFAGERIAAAVTNDPAAYGALRGSDRLMDRMLAAGRERKEAVQAMPEAAARLRALGSAYVNVLDAERQAITEERRRMTVAIPGLSKAAEEALMRLTAEAKNNGRKLSAPAASLDPGIRREFDAVSRALDERFGRNAIVRGEKDLINRIPPLQRRAFEALQDRLKVLQQAVRMESSEQIISERRQRAVSRGRGIDL
;
A
#
# COMPACT_ATOMS: atom_id res chain seq x y z
N GLU A 1 -33.99 -32.59 -32.35
CA GLU A 1 -32.60 -32.98 -32.03
C GLU A 1 -31.68 -31.97 -32.69
N GLU A 2 -31.26 -30.95 -31.94
CA GLU A 2 -30.43 -29.86 -32.45
C GLU A 2 -29.19 -29.69 -31.57
N GLN A 3 -28.04 -29.97 -32.18
CA GLN A 3 -26.77 -29.24 -32.15
C GLN A 3 -26.30 -28.65 -30.81
N HIS A 4 -25.14 -29.11 -30.31
CA HIS A 4 -24.06 -28.26 -29.78
C HIS A 4 -22.76 -29.08 -29.64
N LEU A 5 -21.82 -28.87 -30.57
CA LEU A 5 -20.44 -29.33 -30.47
C LEU A 5 -19.64 -28.29 -29.67
N VAL A 6 -19.14 -28.69 -28.49
CA VAL A 6 -18.20 -27.90 -27.69
C VAL A 6 -16.80 -28.42 -27.95
N GLU A 7 -16.06 -27.67 -28.78
CA GLU A 7 -14.64 -27.88 -29.03
C GLU A 7 -13.83 -27.37 -27.82
N ARG A 8 -13.24 -28.31 -27.08
CA ARG A 8 -12.25 -28.03 -26.04
C ARG A 8 -10.96 -27.55 -26.70
N ARG A 9 -10.62 -26.27 -26.55
CA ARG A 9 -9.31 -25.74 -26.98
C ARG A 9 -8.43 -25.43 -25.78
N ASP A 10 -7.45 -26.30 -25.63
CA ASP A 10 -6.29 -26.27 -24.73
C ASP A 10 -5.57 -24.90 -24.76
N ARG A 11 -5.32 -24.31 -23.58
CA ARG A 11 -4.63 -23.02 -23.41
C ARG A 11 -3.24 -23.16 -22.78
N SER A 12 -2.47 -24.12 -23.25
CA SER A 12 -1.08 -24.31 -22.82
C SER A 12 -0.12 -24.13 -23.99
N LYS A 13 0.06 -22.88 -24.42
CA LYS A 13 1.22 -22.45 -25.22
C LYS A 13 1.69 -21.08 -24.72
N ILE A 14 2.69 -21.11 -23.84
CA ILE A 14 3.49 -19.93 -23.50
C ILE A 14 4.40 -19.70 -24.71
N VAL A 15 4.07 -18.67 -25.50
CA VAL A 15 4.95 -18.12 -26.53
C VAL A 15 5.45 -16.79 -25.99
N ALA A 16 6.76 -16.72 -25.78
CA ALA A 16 7.48 -15.47 -25.61
C ALA A 16 7.34 -14.65 -26.89
N ALA A 17 6.73 -13.47 -26.79
CA ALA A 17 6.72 -12.46 -27.84
C ALA A 17 7.07 -11.12 -27.20
N ALA A 18 8.30 -10.70 -27.45
CA ALA A 18 8.71 -9.31 -27.40
C ALA A 18 8.15 -8.61 -28.65
N SER A 19 7.48 -7.48 -28.46
CA SER A 19 7.27 -6.38 -29.43
C SER A 19 6.70 -5.21 -28.61
N ALA A 20 7.47 -4.17 -28.31
CA ALA A 20 7.77 -3.05 -29.21
C ALA A 20 6.48 -2.27 -29.55
N ASP A 21 6.14 -1.31 -28.69
CA ASP A 21 5.20 -0.26 -29.03
C ASP A 21 6.00 1.01 -29.39
N GLN A 22 5.82 1.44 -30.63
CA GLN A 22 6.43 2.63 -31.21
C GLN A 22 5.49 3.81 -30.96
N GLY A 23 6.03 4.94 -30.52
CA GLY A 23 5.28 6.20 -30.61
C GLY A 23 5.70 7.34 -29.71
N VAL A 24 6.99 7.65 -29.56
CA VAL A 24 7.45 9.03 -29.28
C VAL A 24 8.82 9.22 -29.92
N GLU A 25 8.87 10.06 -30.96
CA GLU A 25 10.11 10.66 -31.44
C GLU A 25 10.71 11.52 -30.33
N THR A 26 11.76 11.01 -29.67
CA THR A 26 12.67 11.81 -28.86
C THR A 26 14.09 11.36 -29.15
N ASP A 27 14.81 12.21 -29.86
CA ASP A 27 16.26 12.43 -29.83
C ASP A 27 17.17 11.19 -29.85
N LYS A 28 17.67 10.89 -31.06
CA LYS A 28 18.60 9.82 -31.43
C LYS A 28 20.04 9.98 -30.86
N GLU A 29 20.24 10.51 -29.66
CA GLU A 29 21.57 10.57 -29.01
C GLU A 29 21.63 9.97 -27.60
N ASN A 30 20.52 9.46 -27.06
CA ASN A 30 20.54 8.62 -25.86
C ASN A 30 20.27 7.17 -26.26
N ALA A 31 21.32 6.34 -26.34
CA ALA A 31 21.13 4.89 -26.32
C ALA A 31 20.24 4.57 -25.11
N ALA A 32 19.01 4.08 -25.35
CA ALA A 32 17.93 4.05 -24.37
C ALA A 32 18.37 3.42 -23.04
N VAL A 33 18.74 4.28 -22.09
CA VAL A 33 19.20 3.84 -20.77
C VAL A 33 18.02 3.20 -20.08
N LEU A 34 18.15 1.91 -19.76
CA LEU A 34 17.09 1.17 -19.10
C LEU A 34 16.76 1.81 -17.75
N PRO A 35 15.47 1.92 -17.39
CA PRO A 35 15.07 2.51 -16.11
C PRO A 35 15.61 1.67 -14.95
N MET A 36 16.12 2.34 -13.92
CA MET A 36 16.56 1.67 -12.68
C MET A 36 15.40 0.97 -11.98
N LEU A 37 14.20 1.54 -12.04
CA LEU A 37 12.95 0.89 -11.66
C LEU A 37 11.91 1.13 -12.75
N ALA A 38 11.50 0.08 -13.44
CA ALA A 38 10.47 0.18 -14.47
C ALA A 38 9.12 0.60 -13.87
N ALA A 39 8.33 1.32 -14.68
CA ALA A 39 6.93 1.57 -14.43
C ALA A 39 6.15 0.25 -14.41
N VAL A 40 5.11 0.20 -13.58
CA VAL A 40 4.23 -0.97 -13.46
C VAL A 40 2.90 -0.62 -14.06
N THR A 41 2.57 -1.23 -15.18
CA THR A 41 1.32 -1.00 -15.91
C THR A 41 0.26 -2.07 -15.65
N GLU A 42 0.69 -3.26 -15.18
CA GLU A 42 -0.19 -4.41 -15.01
C GLU A 42 -0.10 -5.00 -13.59
N PHE A 43 -1.26 -5.33 -13.02
CA PHE A 43 -1.40 -5.96 -11.72
C PHE A 43 -2.29 -7.20 -11.84
N LYS A 44 -1.78 -8.37 -11.43
CA LYS A 44 -2.50 -9.65 -11.55
C LYS A 44 -3.73 -9.72 -10.65
N THR A 45 -3.62 -9.20 -9.43
CA THR A 45 -4.71 -9.22 -8.44
C THR A 45 -5.55 -7.95 -8.60
N PRO A 46 -6.88 -8.05 -8.70
CA PRO A 46 -7.75 -6.88 -8.69
C PRO A 46 -7.68 -6.16 -7.33
N VAL A 47 -7.92 -4.84 -7.34
CA VAL A 47 -7.84 -4.00 -6.13
C VAL A 47 -8.78 -4.52 -5.04
N ASP A 48 -9.98 -4.95 -5.40
CA ASP A 48 -10.98 -5.46 -4.46
C ASP A 48 -10.54 -6.74 -3.74
N GLU A 49 -9.90 -7.66 -4.46
CA GLU A 49 -9.43 -8.92 -3.87
C GLU A 49 -8.27 -8.67 -2.91
N GLU A 50 -7.32 -7.82 -3.31
CA GLU A 50 -6.21 -7.44 -2.45
C GLU A 50 -6.69 -6.66 -1.22
N ALA A 51 -7.64 -5.73 -1.37
CA ALA A 51 -8.20 -4.95 -0.28
C ALA A 51 -8.90 -5.84 0.75
N ARG A 52 -9.64 -6.87 0.31
CA ARG A 52 -10.26 -7.86 1.21
C ARG A 52 -9.21 -8.64 1.99
N SER A 53 -8.12 -9.05 1.34
CA SER A 53 -7.01 -9.74 2.00
C SER A 53 -6.34 -8.87 3.08
N ARG A 54 -6.08 -7.59 2.77
CA ARG A 54 -5.51 -6.62 3.72
C ARG A 54 -6.45 -6.33 4.88
N LEU A 55 -7.75 -6.17 4.62
CA LEU A 55 -8.78 -5.96 5.64
C LEU A 55 -8.78 -7.05 6.71
N LEU A 56 -8.68 -8.32 6.33
CA LEU A 56 -8.64 -9.44 7.28
C LEU A 56 -7.42 -9.37 8.21
N SER A 57 -6.37 -8.68 7.78
CA SER A 57 -5.17 -8.43 8.56
C SER A 57 -5.17 -7.11 9.33
N ALA A 58 -6.15 -6.24 9.09
CA ALA A 58 -6.23 -4.93 9.71
C ALA A 58 -6.47 -5.04 11.23
N PRO A 59 -5.69 -4.33 12.08
CA PRO A 59 -5.82 -4.41 13.53
C PRO A 59 -7.23 -4.07 14.03
N LEU A 60 -7.85 -3.02 13.49
CA LEU A 60 -9.20 -2.61 13.86
C LEU A 60 -10.23 -3.69 13.55
N TYR A 61 -10.17 -4.28 12.35
CA TYR A 61 -11.10 -5.34 11.95
C TYR A 61 -10.94 -6.57 12.85
N ARG A 62 -9.70 -7.01 13.11
CA ARG A 62 -9.42 -8.14 14.01
C ARG A 62 -9.92 -7.87 15.44
N GLN A 63 -9.77 -6.66 15.94
CA GLN A 63 -10.26 -6.26 17.26
C GLN A 63 -11.79 -6.38 17.33
N GLN A 64 -12.51 -5.85 16.35
CA GLN A 64 -13.98 -5.94 16.33
C GLN A 64 -14.46 -7.37 16.16
N ARG A 65 -13.77 -8.16 15.34
CA ARG A 65 -14.06 -9.60 15.18
C ARG A 65 -13.89 -10.36 16.49
N ALA A 66 -12.81 -10.09 17.22
CA ALA A 66 -12.56 -10.69 18.53
C ALA A 66 -13.62 -10.28 19.57
N ALA A 67 -14.02 -9.00 19.57
CA ALA A 67 -15.07 -8.52 20.47
C ALA A 67 -16.43 -9.18 20.18
N LEU A 68 -16.79 -9.37 18.90
CA LEU A 68 -17.98 -10.12 18.53
C LEU A 68 -17.87 -11.59 18.95
N ALA A 69 -16.72 -12.24 18.72
CA ALA A 69 -16.48 -13.62 19.11
C ALA A 69 -16.60 -13.85 20.63
N ALA A 70 -16.15 -12.89 21.43
CA ALA A 70 -16.28 -12.95 22.88
C ALA A 70 -17.74 -13.01 23.32
N VAL A 71 -18.59 -12.11 22.81
CA VAL A 71 -20.03 -12.12 23.12
C VAL A 71 -20.71 -13.35 22.52
N ALA A 72 -20.33 -13.74 21.29
CA ALA A 72 -20.87 -14.92 20.63
C ALA A 72 -20.68 -16.21 21.44
N SER A 73 -19.60 -16.32 22.22
CA SER A 73 -19.34 -17.47 23.09
C SER A 73 -20.37 -17.68 24.20
N THR A 74 -21.13 -16.64 24.55
CA THR A 74 -22.24 -16.70 25.52
C THR A 74 -23.55 -17.14 24.87
N ILE A 75 -23.66 -16.99 23.55
CA ILE A 75 -24.91 -17.16 22.80
C ILE A 75 -24.95 -18.50 22.09
N TRP A 76 -23.94 -18.81 21.29
CA TRP A 76 -23.92 -19.96 20.40
C TRP A 76 -23.04 -21.07 20.95
N ARG A 77 -23.44 -22.32 20.69
CA ARG A 77 -22.63 -23.50 21.02
C ARG A 77 -21.34 -23.52 20.20
N ASP A 78 -21.44 -23.12 18.94
CA ASP A 78 -20.30 -22.86 18.05
C ASP A 78 -20.21 -21.35 17.73
N PRO A 79 -19.49 -20.56 18.54
CA PRO A 79 -19.32 -19.14 18.29
C PRO A 79 -18.49 -18.85 17.04
N ALA A 80 -17.54 -19.74 16.67
CA ALA A 80 -16.69 -19.53 15.51
C ALA A 80 -17.47 -19.70 14.20
N GLY A 81 -18.36 -20.70 14.13
CA GLY A 81 -19.28 -20.89 13.01
C GLY A 81 -20.26 -19.73 12.85
N ALA A 82 -20.84 -19.24 13.95
CA ALA A 82 -21.75 -18.10 13.92
C ALA A 82 -21.07 -16.82 13.39
N VAL A 83 -19.88 -16.49 13.90
CA VAL A 83 -19.10 -15.33 13.43
C VAL A 83 -18.71 -15.49 11.96
N SER A 84 -18.28 -16.69 11.53
CA SER A 84 -17.94 -16.95 10.12
C SER A 84 -19.13 -16.70 9.19
N LYS A 85 -20.33 -17.18 9.55
CA LYS A 85 -21.55 -16.96 8.76
C LYS A 85 -21.92 -15.47 8.66
N ILE A 86 -21.70 -14.72 9.74
CA ILE A 86 -21.88 -13.27 9.76
C ILE A 86 -20.88 -12.59 8.80
N GLU A 87 -19.60 -12.98 8.84
CA GLU A 87 -18.57 -12.44 7.94
C GLU A 87 -18.87 -12.75 6.47
N GLU A 88 -19.38 -13.94 6.14
CA GLU A 88 -19.83 -14.28 4.79
C GLU A 88 -20.92 -13.34 4.28
N LEU A 89 -21.85 -12.91 5.16
CA LEU A 89 -22.89 -11.94 4.79
C LEU A 89 -22.29 -10.55 4.54
N LEU A 90 -21.33 -10.12 5.36
CA LEU A 90 -20.60 -8.87 5.10
C LEU A 90 -19.86 -8.92 3.75
N GLN A 91 -19.23 -10.06 3.42
CA GLN A 91 -18.55 -10.28 2.14
C GLN A 91 -19.52 -10.27 0.95
N LYS A 92 -20.74 -10.76 1.13
CA LYS A 92 -21.83 -10.67 0.13
C LYS A 92 -22.44 -9.26 0.00
N GLY A 93 -21.99 -8.30 0.82
CA GLY A 93 -22.42 -6.90 0.75
C GLY A 93 -23.63 -6.56 1.60
N PHE A 94 -24.05 -7.44 2.52
CA PHE A 94 -25.12 -7.10 3.45
C PHE A 94 -24.63 -6.08 4.49
N ALA A 95 -25.42 -5.03 4.72
CA ALA A 95 -25.09 -4.02 5.72
C ALA A 95 -25.10 -4.62 7.14
N GLY A 96 -24.10 -4.26 7.96
CA GLY A 96 -23.98 -4.75 9.34
C GLY A 96 -25.24 -4.54 10.19
N GLU A 97 -25.94 -3.41 10.01
CA GLU A 97 -27.23 -3.14 10.68
C GLU A 97 -28.30 -4.17 10.31
N ARG A 98 -28.40 -4.53 9.02
CA ARG A 98 -29.38 -5.52 8.56
C ARG A 98 -29.07 -6.91 9.11
N ILE A 99 -27.79 -7.28 9.17
CA ILE A 99 -27.37 -8.54 9.77
C ILE A 99 -27.67 -8.52 11.28
N ALA A 100 -27.41 -7.40 11.97
CA ALA A 100 -27.71 -7.27 13.40
C ALA A 100 -29.19 -7.43 13.72
N ALA A 101 -30.07 -6.82 12.92
CA ALA A 101 -31.50 -7.01 13.03
C ALA A 101 -31.90 -8.49 12.79
N ALA A 102 -31.36 -9.11 11.74
CA ALA A 102 -31.66 -10.52 11.43
C ALA A 102 -31.17 -11.48 12.53
N VAL A 103 -29.98 -11.26 13.10
CA VAL A 103 -29.43 -12.05 14.21
C VAL A 103 -30.26 -11.88 15.48
N THR A 104 -30.76 -10.67 15.76
CA THR A 104 -31.62 -10.41 16.92
C THR A 104 -32.98 -11.09 16.78
N ASN A 105 -33.52 -11.13 15.56
CA ASN A 105 -34.83 -11.72 15.27
C ASN A 105 -34.80 -13.25 15.25
N ASP A 106 -33.75 -13.85 14.68
CA ASP A 106 -33.58 -15.30 14.60
C ASP A 106 -32.12 -15.71 14.85
N PRO A 107 -31.66 -15.73 16.10
CA PRO A 107 -30.28 -16.11 16.42
C PRO A 107 -30.02 -17.60 16.16
N ALA A 108 -31.05 -18.45 16.12
CA ALA A 108 -30.90 -19.89 15.84
C ALA A 108 -30.53 -20.17 14.38
N ALA A 109 -30.91 -19.29 13.44
CA ALA A 109 -30.47 -19.36 12.04
C ALA A 109 -28.95 -19.22 11.89
N TYR A 110 -28.25 -18.63 12.86
CA TYR A 110 -26.80 -18.42 12.82
C TYR A 110 -26.00 -19.48 13.57
N GLY A 111 -26.68 -20.35 14.32
CA GLY A 111 -26.08 -21.48 15.02
C GLY A 111 -26.96 -21.99 16.16
N ALA A 112 -26.68 -23.19 16.66
CA ALA A 112 -27.38 -23.73 17.81
C ALA A 112 -27.09 -22.88 19.06
N LEU A 113 -28.14 -22.44 19.75
CA LEU A 113 -28.02 -21.62 20.96
C LEU A 113 -27.55 -22.44 22.16
N ARG A 114 -26.82 -21.79 23.07
CA ARG A 114 -26.44 -22.35 24.36
C ARG A 114 -27.66 -22.51 25.28
N GLY A 115 -27.51 -23.41 26.24
CA GLY A 115 -28.59 -23.78 27.14
C GLY A 115 -29.79 -24.46 26.46
N SER A 116 -30.87 -24.58 27.25
CA SER A 116 -32.13 -25.21 26.90
C SER A 116 -33.28 -24.25 27.12
N ASP A 117 -34.24 -24.24 26.19
CA ASP A 117 -35.47 -23.46 26.28
C ASP A 117 -36.65 -24.27 26.83
N ARG A 118 -36.42 -25.54 27.18
CA ARG A 118 -37.48 -26.42 27.67
C ARG A 118 -37.96 -25.91 29.02
N LEU A 119 -39.28 -25.84 29.20
CA LEU A 119 -39.89 -25.39 30.46
C LEU A 119 -39.37 -26.16 31.68
N MET A 120 -39.11 -27.46 31.53
CA MET A 120 -38.55 -28.32 32.57
C MET A 120 -37.11 -27.95 32.96
N ASP A 121 -36.33 -27.40 32.03
CA ASP A 121 -34.91 -27.06 32.25
C ASP A 121 -34.72 -25.63 32.76
N ARG A 122 -35.81 -24.85 32.88
CA ARG A 122 -35.77 -23.42 33.21
C ARG A 122 -35.10 -23.13 34.57
N MET A 123 -35.25 -24.03 35.55
CA MET A 123 -34.60 -23.89 36.86
C MET A 123 -33.20 -24.54 36.91
N LEU A 124 -32.79 -25.25 35.86
CA LEU A 124 -31.50 -25.92 35.76
C LEU A 124 -30.42 -24.99 35.18
N ALA A 125 -29.16 -25.45 35.22
CA ALA A 125 -28.04 -24.72 34.62
C ALA A 125 -28.28 -24.41 33.13
N ALA A 126 -28.85 -25.35 32.38
CA ALA A 126 -29.18 -25.16 30.97
C ALA A 126 -30.21 -24.03 30.73
N GLY A 127 -31.18 -23.84 31.63
CA GLY A 127 -32.12 -22.72 31.56
C GLY A 127 -31.45 -21.37 31.86
N ARG A 128 -30.49 -21.34 32.79
CA ARG A 128 -29.68 -20.14 33.09
C ARG A 128 -28.80 -19.75 31.91
N GLU A 129 -28.10 -20.71 31.30
CA GLU A 129 -27.32 -20.47 30.08
C GLU A 129 -28.17 -19.91 28.94
N ARG A 130 -29.40 -20.41 28.77
CA ARG A 130 -30.31 -19.87 27.76
C ARG A 130 -30.72 -18.43 28.08
N LYS A 131 -30.99 -18.12 29.35
CA LYS A 131 -31.30 -16.75 29.79
C LYS A 131 -30.14 -15.80 29.53
N GLU A 132 -28.91 -16.22 29.82
CA GLU A 132 -27.70 -15.45 29.53
C GLU A 132 -27.52 -15.21 28.03
N ALA A 133 -27.73 -16.24 27.20
CA ALA A 133 -27.68 -16.11 25.74
C ALA A 133 -28.67 -15.06 25.20
N VAL A 134 -29.90 -15.03 25.74
CA VAL A 134 -30.90 -14.02 25.37
C VAL A 134 -30.50 -12.63 25.86
N GLN A 135 -29.97 -12.51 27.07
CA GLN A 135 -29.52 -11.22 27.64
C GLN A 135 -28.30 -10.64 26.91
N ALA A 136 -27.47 -11.48 26.30
CA ALA A 136 -26.31 -11.05 25.51
C ALA A 136 -26.66 -10.52 24.11
N MET A 137 -27.91 -10.71 23.63
CA MET A 137 -28.35 -10.29 22.29
C MET A 137 -28.12 -8.80 21.97
N PRO A 138 -28.48 -7.84 22.85
CA PRO A 138 -28.28 -6.43 22.54
C PRO A 138 -26.81 -6.07 22.39
N GLU A 139 -25.93 -6.66 23.20
CA GLU A 139 -24.49 -6.46 23.07
C GLU A 139 -23.98 -7.07 21.75
N ALA A 140 -24.39 -8.29 21.40
CA ALA A 140 -24.00 -8.92 20.15
C ALA A 140 -24.42 -8.08 18.93
N ALA A 141 -25.63 -7.52 18.95
CA ALA A 141 -26.10 -6.61 17.90
C ALA A 141 -25.23 -5.34 17.82
N ALA A 142 -24.83 -4.75 18.95
CA ALA A 142 -23.92 -3.60 18.97
C ALA A 142 -22.53 -3.95 18.42
N ARG A 143 -21.94 -5.09 18.83
CA ARG A 143 -20.65 -5.58 18.32
C ARG A 143 -20.70 -5.86 16.82
N LEU A 144 -21.81 -6.39 16.34
CA LEU A 144 -22.02 -6.66 14.92
C LEU A 144 -22.11 -5.38 14.09
N ARG A 145 -22.82 -4.36 14.57
CA ARG A 145 -22.81 -3.02 13.93
C ARG A 145 -21.39 -2.44 13.86
N ALA A 146 -20.65 -2.54 14.95
CA ALA A 146 -19.26 -2.09 15.00
C ALA A 146 -18.36 -2.86 14.03
N LEU A 147 -18.51 -4.19 13.93
CA LEU A 147 -17.81 -5.02 12.96
C LEU A 147 -18.18 -4.64 11.52
N GLY A 148 -19.47 -4.46 11.23
CA GLY A 148 -19.93 -4.05 9.89
C GLY A 148 -19.42 -2.67 9.48
N SER A 149 -19.40 -1.72 10.42
CA SER A 149 -18.81 -0.39 10.19
C SER A 149 -17.30 -0.48 9.95
N ALA A 150 -16.58 -1.27 10.77
CA ALA A 150 -15.16 -1.50 10.57
C ALA A 150 -14.88 -2.17 9.23
N TYR A 151 -15.71 -3.13 8.80
CA TYR A 151 -15.56 -3.81 7.51
C TYR A 151 -15.60 -2.80 6.35
N VAL A 152 -16.63 -1.95 6.29
CA VAL A 152 -16.77 -0.95 5.22
C VAL A 152 -15.63 0.07 5.26
N ASN A 153 -15.38 0.67 6.42
CA ASN A 153 -14.38 1.73 6.56
C ASN A 153 -12.96 1.25 6.24
N VAL A 154 -12.59 0.06 6.74
CA VAL A 154 -11.27 -0.53 6.47
C VAL A 154 -11.17 -0.95 5.01
N LEU A 155 -12.21 -1.55 4.42
CA LEU A 155 -12.18 -2.00 3.03
C LEU A 155 -11.97 -0.82 2.08
N ASP A 156 -12.69 0.28 2.30
CA ASP A 156 -12.57 1.47 1.48
C ASP A 156 -11.22 2.17 1.67
N ALA A 157 -10.69 2.22 2.90
CA ALA A 157 -9.34 2.72 3.16
C ALA A 157 -8.27 1.88 2.44
N GLU A 158 -8.36 0.54 2.49
CA GLU A 158 -7.43 -0.35 1.80
C GLU A 158 -7.53 -0.22 0.27
N ARG A 159 -8.74 -0.10 -0.29
CA ARG A 159 -8.94 0.17 -1.72
C ARG A 159 -8.25 1.46 -2.16
N GLN A 160 -8.41 2.54 -1.38
CA GLN A 160 -7.76 3.82 -1.66
C GLN A 160 -6.24 3.70 -1.55
N ALA A 161 -5.73 3.05 -0.50
CA ALA A 161 -4.31 2.82 -0.30
C ALA A 161 -3.69 2.05 -1.47
N ILE A 162 -4.30 0.92 -1.86
CA ILE A 162 -3.83 0.11 -3.00
C ILE A 162 -3.89 0.90 -4.30
N THR A 163 -4.96 1.66 -4.54
CA THR A 163 -5.09 2.48 -5.76
C THR A 163 -3.98 3.52 -5.84
N GLU A 164 -3.67 4.20 -4.74
CA GLU A 164 -2.60 5.19 -4.68
C GLU A 164 -1.20 4.53 -4.77
N GLU A 165 -0.99 3.38 -4.13
CA GLU A 165 0.23 2.59 -4.27
C GLU A 165 0.48 2.20 -5.74
N ARG A 166 -0.55 1.69 -6.43
CA ARG A 166 -0.47 1.32 -7.85
C ARG A 166 -0.27 2.52 -8.75
N ARG A 167 -0.95 3.64 -8.49
CA ARG A 167 -0.73 4.91 -9.20
C ARG A 167 0.71 5.38 -9.07
N ARG A 168 1.33 5.25 -7.89
CA ARG A 168 2.74 5.63 -7.72
C ARG A 168 3.70 4.65 -8.39
N MET A 169 3.35 3.37 -8.45
CA MET A 169 4.13 2.35 -9.14
C MET A 169 4.20 2.54 -10.66
N THR A 170 3.29 3.32 -11.28
CA THR A 170 3.39 3.66 -12.72
C THR A 170 4.52 4.65 -13.01
N VAL A 171 5.09 5.30 -11.99
CA VAL A 171 6.23 6.21 -12.17
C VAL A 171 7.50 5.38 -12.36
N ALA A 172 8.08 5.43 -13.55
CA ALA A 172 9.40 4.87 -13.80
C ALA A 172 10.47 5.73 -13.09
N ILE A 173 11.48 5.08 -12.51
CA ILE A 173 12.70 5.76 -12.10
C ILE A 173 13.68 5.68 -13.27
N PRO A 174 14.04 6.83 -13.87
CA PRO A 174 14.93 6.87 -15.03
C PRO A 174 16.26 6.17 -14.76
N GLY A 175 16.87 5.65 -15.82
CA GLY A 175 18.26 5.22 -15.79
C GLY A 175 19.21 6.42 -15.70
N LEU A 176 20.45 6.16 -15.31
CA LEU A 176 21.53 7.16 -15.37
C LEU A 176 22.48 6.81 -16.51
N SER A 177 23.00 7.81 -17.20
CA SER A 177 24.11 7.63 -18.14
C SER A 177 25.33 7.06 -17.41
N LYS A 178 26.24 6.39 -18.14
CA LYS A 178 27.46 5.83 -17.54
C LYS A 178 28.26 6.88 -16.75
N ALA A 179 28.35 8.10 -17.27
CA ALA A 179 29.03 9.20 -16.60
C ALA A 179 28.33 9.60 -15.29
N ALA A 180 27.00 9.67 -15.28
CA ALA A 180 26.22 9.93 -14.09
C ALA A 180 26.29 8.78 -13.05
N GLU A 181 26.31 7.52 -13.50
CA GLU A 181 26.54 6.36 -12.62
C GLU A 181 27.92 6.40 -11.94
N GLU A 182 28.98 6.70 -12.70
CA GLU A 182 30.33 6.85 -12.16
C GLU A 182 30.42 8.00 -11.15
N ALA A 183 29.80 9.14 -11.46
CA ALA A 183 29.72 10.27 -10.54
C ALA A 183 28.98 9.88 -9.24
N LEU A 184 27.87 9.15 -9.35
CA LEU A 184 27.12 8.67 -8.19
C LEU A 184 27.94 7.68 -7.35
N MET A 185 28.72 6.80 -7.99
CA MET A 185 29.61 5.88 -7.28
C MET A 185 30.69 6.63 -6.49
N ARG A 186 31.30 7.66 -7.08
CA ARG A 186 32.29 8.52 -6.39
C ARG A 186 31.68 9.22 -5.18
N LEU A 187 30.54 9.88 -5.35
CA LEU A 187 29.81 10.53 -4.25
C LEU A 187 29.42 9.55 -3.14
N THR A 188 29.00 8.33 -3.50
CA THR A 188 28.65 7.30 -2.53
C THR A 188 29.87 6.82 -1.74
N ALA A 189 31.03 6.68 -2.39
CA ALA A 189 32.29 6.32 -1.73
C ALA A 189 32.75 7.44 -0.78
N GLU A 190 32.70 8.69 -1.22
CA GLU A 190 33.02 9.86 -0.38
C GLU A 190 32.09 9.96 0.83
N ALA A 191 30.78 9.78 0.63
CA ALA A 191 29.81 9.79 1.72
C ALA A 191 30.09 8.68 2.75
N LYS A 192 30.53 7.50 2.32
CA LYS A 192 30.93 6.42 3.25
C LYS A 192 32.17 6.78 4.05
N ASN A 193 33.17 7.40 3.41
CA ASN A 193 34.42 7.78 4.05
C ASN A 193 34.25 8.96 5.02
N ASN A 194 33.32 9.87 4.74
CA ASN A 194 33.09 11.09 5.54
C ASN A 194 31.95 10.94 6.57
N GLY A 195 31.63 9.72 7.01
CA GLY A 195 30.60 9.49 8.04
C GLY A 195 29.18 9.88 7.62
N ARG A 196 28.82 9.64 6.35
CA ARG A 196 27.53 10.01 5.70
C ARG A 196 27.30 11.51 5.52
N LYS A 197 28.35 12.34 5.64
CA LYS A 197 28.31 13.75 5.27
C LYS A 197 28.97 13.95 3.91
N LEU A 198 28.23 14.49 2.95
CA LEU A 198 28.82 14.94 1.68
C LEU A 198 29.70 16.16 1.99
N SER A 199 31.01 16.05 1.75
CA SER A 199 31.99 17.06 2.15
C SER A 199 32.37 18.02 1.01
N ALA A 200 31.99 17.70 -0.23
CA ALA A 200 32.22 18.54 -1.40
C ALA A 200 30.87 19.00 -1.99
N PRO A 201 30.78 20.25 -2.47
CA PRO A 201 29.56 20.75 -3.08
C PRO A 201 29.30 19.96 -4.38
N ALA A 202 28.05 19.56 -4.59
CA ALA A 202 27.59 19.03 -5.88
C ALA A 202 27.82 20.01 -7.06
N ALA A 203 28.27 21.23 -6.77
CA ALA A 203 28.69 22.27 -7.71
C ALA A 203 29.83 21.87 -8.69
N SER A 204 30.53 20.75 -8.48
CA SER A 204 31.55 20.22 -9.40
C SER A 204 31.02 19.24 -10.45
N LEU A 205 29.74 18.86 -10.39
CA LEU A 205 29.13 17.96 -11.37
C LEU A 205 28.91 18.68 -12.70
N ASP A 206 29.07 17.97 -13.81
CA ASP A 206 28.68 18.47 -15.13
C ASP A 206 27.17 18.83 -15.16
N PRO A 207 26.75 19.93 -15.81
CA PRO A 207 25.34 20.32 -15.87
C PRO A 207 24.40 19.24 -16.43
N GLY A 208 24.87 18.37 -17.33
CA GLY A 208 24.12 17.23 -17.83
C GLY A 208 23.85 16.19 -16.74
N ILE A 209 24.88 15.81 -16.00
CA ILE A 209 24.79 14.87 -14.86
C ILE A 209 23.82 15.41 -13.80
N ARG A 210 23.83 16.73 -13.54
CA ARG A 210 22.90 17.35 -12.59
C ARG A 210 21.44 17.20 -13.03
N ARG A 211 21.15 17.44 -14.30
CA ARG A 211 19.79 17.26 -14.86
C ARG A 211 19.31 15.83 -14.71
N GLU A 212 20.19 14.85 -14.92
CA GLU A 212 19.86 13.43 -14.70
C GLU A 212 19.57 13.14 -13.22
N PHE A 213 20.39 13.65 -12.30
CA PHE A 213 20.16 13.49 -10.86
C PHE A 213 18.87 14.16 -10.41
N ASP A 214 18.53 15.34 -10.93
CA ASP A 214 17.27 16.02 -10.66
C ASP A 214 16.07 15.22 -11.18
N ALA A 215 16.17 14.65 -12.38
CA ALA A 215 15.13 13.81 -12.96
C ALA A 215 14.88 12.56 -12.12
N VAL A 216 15.95 11.87 -11.70
CA VAL A 216 15.84 10.72 -10.79
C VAL A 216 15.29 11.14 -9.44
N SER A 217 15.79 12.23 -8.84
CA SER A 217 15.29 12.72 -7.55
C SER A 217 13.79 13.04 -7.60
N ARG A 218 13.32 13.65 -8.68
CA ARG A 218 11.90 13.97 -8.88
C ARG A 218 11.05 12.72 -9.02
N ALA A 219 11.47 11.77 -9.86
CA ALA A 219 10.78 10.50 -10.02
C ALA A 219 10.70 9.70 -8.71
N LEU A 220 11.77 9.75 -7.89
CA LEU A 220 11.76 9.13 -6.56
C LEU A 220 10.78 9.83 -5.62
N ASP A 221 10.68 11.16 -5.63
CA ASP A 221 9.70 11.90 -4.82
C ASP A 221 8.26 11.64 -5.28
N GLU A 222 8.03 11.46 -6.58
CA GLU A 222 6.71 11.13 -7.13
C GLU A 222 6.29 9.70 -6.76
N ARG A 223 7.18 8.73 -6.90
CA ARG A 223 6.90 7.32 -6.60
C ARG A 223 6.85 7.04 -5.09
N PHE A 224 7.78 7.60 -4.33
CA PHE A 224 7.94 7.29 -2.91
C PHE A 224 7.46 8.40 -1.99
N GLY A 225 6.99 9.52 -2.51
CA GLY A 225 6.69 10.69 -1.69
C GLY A 225 7.96 11.48 -1.36
N ARG A 226 7.76 12.77 -1.10
CA ARG A 226 8.84 13.73 -0.90
C ARG A 226 9.79 13.29 0.22
N ASN A 227 11.06 13.11 -0.13
CA ASN A 227 12.16 12.73 0.77
C ASN A 227 11.97 11.40 1.50
N ALA A 228 11.08 10.52 1.06
CA ALA A 228 10.77 9.28 1.79
C ALA A 228 11.97 8.32 1.90
N ILE A 229 12.81 8.27 0.86
CA ILE A 229 14.05 7.48 0.86
C ILE A 229 15.08 8.06 1.82
N VAL A 230 15.24 9.39 1.84
CA VAL A 230 16.16 10.07 2.77
C VAL A 230 15.72 9.86 4.23
N ARG A 231 14.41 9.95 4.50
CA ARG A 231 13.82 9.73 5.83
C ARG A 231 13.87 8.27 6.29
N GLY A 232 14.08 7.31 5.39
CA GLY A 232 14.06 5.89 5.73
C GLY A 232 12.67 5.41 6.12
N GLU A 233 11.64 5.84 5.39
CA GLU A 233 10.27 5.35 5.59
C GLU A 233 10.22 3.83 5.43
N LYS A 234 9.49 3.15 6.31
CA LYS A 234 9.44 1.68 6.34
C LYS A 234 8.55 1.09 5.24
N ASP A 235 7.58 1.87 4.77
CA ASP A 235 6.54 1.39 3.84
C ASP A 235 6.91 1.60 2.36
N LEU A 236 8.17 1.94 2.08
CA LEU A 236 8.66 2.10 0.70
C LEU A 236 8.49 0.82 -0.12
N ILE A 237 8.65 -0.34 0.53
CA ILE A 237 8.58 -1.66 -0.10
C ILE A 237 7.19 -1.96 -0.70
N ASN A 238 6.14 -1.31 -0.20
CA ASN A 238 4.77 -1.47 -0.70
C ASN A 238 4.58 -0.79 -2.06
N ARG A 239 5.46 0.16 -2.42
CA ARG A 239 5.44 0.90 -3.69
C ARG A 239 6.43 0.31 -4.71
N ILE A 240 6.86 -0.93 -4.46
CA ILE A 240 7.83 -1.65 -5.26
C ILE A 240 7.30 -3.06 -5.55
N PRO A 241 7.16 -3.43 -6.83
CA PRO A 241 6.82 -4.78 -7.22
C PRO A 241 7.76 -5.80 -6.61
N PRO A 242 7.28 -6.98 -6.18
CA PRO A 242 8.14 -8.03 -5.63
C PRO A 242 9.38 -8.34 -6.48
N LEU A 243 9.23 -8.32 -7.81
CA LEU A 243 10.31 -8.57 -8.76
C LEU A 243 11.42 -7.51 -8.75
N GLN A 244 11.09 -6.26 -8.39
CA GLN A 244 12.03 -5.13 -8.36
C GLN A 244 12.64 -4.89 -6.97
N ARG A 245 12.13 -5.55 -5.91
CA ARG A 245 12.56 -5.29 -4.52
C ARG A 245 14.05 -5.48 -4.29
N ARG A 246 14.63 -6.59 -4.78
CA ARG A 246 16.07 -6.86 -4.66
C ARG A 246 16.92 -5.82 -5.37
N ALA A 247 16.51 -5.39 -6.56
CA ALA A 247 17.20 -4.35 -7.32
C ALA A 247 17.15 -3.01 -6.59
N PHE A 248 15.98 -2.65 -6.03
CA PHE A 248 15.84 -1.45 -5.23
C PHE A 248 16.69 -1.48 -3.96
N GLU A 249 16.68 -2.56 -3.20
CA GLU A 249 17.49 -2.72 -1.98
C GLU A 249 18.98 -2.50 -2.27
N ALA A 250 19.49 -3.03 -3.38
CA ALA A 250 20.87 -2.82 -3.81
C ALA A 250 21.20 -1.36 -4.19
N LEU A 251 20.19 -0.61 -4.68
CA LEU A 251 20.33 0.77 -5.11
C LEU A 251 19.99 1.80 -4.03
N GLN A 252 19.29 1.40 -2.96
CA GLN A 252 18.65 2.30 -2.00
C GLN A 252 19.64 3.30 -1.37
N ASP A 253 20.80 2.82 -0.92
CA ASP A 253 21.84 3.67 -0.34
C ASP A 253 22.39 4.68 -1.35
N ARG A 254 22.55 4.28 -2.62
CA ARG A 254 23.03 5.16 -3.70
C ARG A 254 21.98 6.22 -4.03
N LEU A 255 20.72 5.82 -4.18
CA LEU A 255 19.61 6.74 -4.43
C LEU A 255 19.42 7.74 -3.28
N LYS A 256 19.67 7.33 -2.04
CA LYS A 256 19.69 8.23 -0.88
C LYS A 256 20.79 9.29 -0.99
N VAL A 257 22.00 8.89 -1.37
CA VAL A 257 23.12 9.81 -1.60
C VAL A 257 22.80 10.78 -2.75
N LEU A 258 22.22 10.28 -3.84
CA LEU A 258 21.78 11.10 -4.98
C LEU A 258 20.80 12.19 -4.54
N GLN A 259 19.74 11.83 -3.80
CA GLN A 259 18.78 12.82 -3.30
C GLN A 259 19.44 13.82 -2.35
N GLN A 260 20.36 13.40 -1.48
CA GLN A 260 21.10 14.33 -0.61
C GLN A 260 21.96 15.32 -1.40
N ALA A 261 22.65 14.86 -2.45
CA ALA A 261 23.47 15.72 -3.31
C ALA A 261 22.64 16.80 -4.00
N VAL A 262 21.51 16.43 -4.61
CA VAL A 262 20.56 17.35 -5.25
C VAL A 262 20.04 18.42 -4.27
N ARG A 263 19.71 18.01 -3.04
CA ARG A 263 19.19 18.93 -2.00
C ARG A 263 20.24 19.91 -1.51
N MET A 264 21.48 19.47 -1.37
CA MET A 264 22.59 20.34 -1.00
C MET A 264 22.84 21.39 -2.07
N GLU A 265 22.86 20.99 -3.34
CA GLU A 265 23.03 21.94 -4.45
C GLU A 265 21.90 22.97 -4.47
N SER A 266 20.65 22.53 -4.38
CA SER A 266 19.49 23.42 -4.35
C SER A 266 19.60 24.45 -3.22
N SER A 267 20.09 24.02 -2.05
CA SER A 267 20.30 24.90 -0.89
C SER A 267 21.42 25.91 -1.14
N GLU A 268 22.53 25.49 -1.75
CA GLU A 268 23.66 26.36 -2.10
C GLU A 268 23.28 27.40 -3.16
N GLN A 269 22.49 27.02 -4.17
CA GLN A 269 21.96 27.94 -5.17
C GLN A 269 21.08 29.01 -4.53
N ILE A 270 20.15 28.61 -3.66
CA ILE A 270 19.28 29.55 -2.92
C ILE A 270 20.11 30.51 -2.06
N ILE A 271 21.12 30.01 -1.35
CA ILE A 271 22.00 30.85 -0.52
C ILE A 271 22.81 31.82 -1.40
N SER A 272 23.32 31.36 -2.53
CA SER A 272 24.09 32.16 -3.48
C SER A 272 23.25 33.25 -4.12
N GLU A 273 22.02 32.94 -4.56
CA GLU A 273 21.06 33.93 -5.07
C GLU A 273 20.71 34.97 -4.00
N ARG A 274 20.47 34.55 -2.76
CA ARG A 274 20.20 35.47 -1.65
C ARG A 274 21.37 36.40 -1.39
N ARG A 275 22.61 35.89 -1.42
CA ARG A 275 23.84 36.70 -1.29
C ARG A 275 23.96 37.71 -2.44
N GLN A 276 23.74 37.28 -3.68
CA GLN A 276 23.78 38.17 -4.84
C GLN A 276 22.72 39.27 -4.76
N ARG A 277 21.48 38.95 -4.33
CA ARG A 277 20.41 39.94 -4.12
C ARG A 277 20.72 40.92 -2.99
N ALA A 278 21.38 40.47 -1.92
CA ALA A 278 21.83 41.36 -0.84
C ALA A 278 22.94 42.31 -1.33
N VAL A 279 23.90 41.80 -2.10
CA VAL A 279 24.99 42.59 -2.69
C VAL A 279 24.48 43.60 -3.73
N SER A 280 23.51 43.23 -4.56
CA SER A 280 22.92 44.17 -5.53
C SER A 280 22.06 45.25 -4.88
N ARG A 281 21.39 44.95 -3.75
CA ARG A 281 20.68 45.96 -2.95
C ARG A 281 21.62 46.92 -2.22
N GLY A 282 22.75 46.44 -1.71
CA GLY A 282 23.75 47.30 -1.05
C GLY A 282 24.46 48.26 -2.02
N ARG A 283 24.58 47.90 -3.29
CA ARG A 283 25.23 48.73 -4.33
C ARG A 283 24.32 49.78 -4.97
N GLY A 284 23.02 49.77 -4.66
CA GLY A 284 22.04 50.74 -5.17
C GLY A 284 21.74 51.91 -4.24
N ILE A 285 22.43 52.01 -3.09
CA ILE A 285 22.22 53.07 -2.08
C ILE A 285 23.33 54.16 -2.17
N ASP A 286 24.38 53.95 -2.98
CA ASP A 286 25.46 54.92 -3.21
C ASP A 286 25.33 55.64 -4.57
N LEU A 287 24.16 56.22 -4.86
CA LEU A 287 23.92 57.24 -5.89
C LEU A 287 22.95 58.29 -5.34
#